data_AF-A0A1K1NWS0-F1
#
_entry.id   AF-A0A1K1NWS0-F1
#
_cell.length_a   1.000
_cell.length_b   1.000
_cell.length_c   1.000
_cell.angle_alpha   90.00
_cell.angle_beta   90.00
_cell.angle_gamma   90.00
#
_symmetry.space_group_name_H-M   'P 1'
#
loop_
_entity.id
_entity.type
_entity.pdbx_description
1 polymer ?
#
loop_
_entity_poly.entity_id
_entity_poly.type
_entity_poly.pdbx_seq_one_letter_code
_entity_poly.pdbx_strand_id
1 'polypeptide(L)'
;MWSKPYKMKEGFLIGGGLILAGLILQVSIGPVVWNTFRWPVNGIMLAVLFCIIATIFLLSNKVKSLQFFASNKAAVPALTYAVMLTIVMGLTRQEGNHWLNNMLSF
;
A
#
# COMPACT_ATOMS: atom_id res chain seq x y z
N MET A 1 -5.32 -21.30 -15.94
CA MET A 1 -6.18 -21.06 -14.76
C MET A 1 -6.52 -19.58 -14.54
N TRP A 2 -6.11 -18.66 -15.43
CA TRP A 2 -6.61 -17.28 -15.54
C TRP A 2 -7.55 -17.17 -16.75
N SER A 3 -8.78 -17.67 -16.62
CA SER A 3 -9.82 -17.48 -17.63
C SER A 3 -10.83 -16.48 -17.11
N LYS A 4 -10.95 -15.36 -17.83
CA LYS A 4 -11.93 -14.30 -17.59
C LYS A 4 -13.35 -14.90 -17.57
N PRO A 5 -14.28 -14.33 -16.78
CA PRO A 5 -14.13 -13.13 -15.94
C PRO A 5 -13.41 -13.43 -14.62
N TYR A 6 -12.45 -12.58 -14.26
CA TYR A 6 -11.69 -12.68 -13.02
C TYR A 6 -12.63 -12.77 -11.81
N LYS A 7 -12.48 -13.83 -11.01
CA LYS A 7 -13.34 -14.13 -9.87
C LYS A 7 -12.79 -13.47 -8.61
N MET A 8 -13.65 -13.13 -7.65
CA MET A 8 -13.26 -12.54 -6.36
C MET A 8 -12.18 -13.36 -5.61
N LYS A 9 -12.12 -14.68 -5.86
CA LYS A 9 -11.11 -15.58 -5.31
C LYS A 9 -9.67 -15.18 -5.68
N GLU A 10 -9.47 -14.64 -6.89
CA GLU A 10 -8.15 -14.20 -7.35
C GLU A 10 -7.75 -12.88 -6.68
N GLY A 11 -8.70 -11.98 -6.44
CA GLY A 11 -8.45 -10.73 -5.70
C GLY A 11 -8.07 -10.98 -4.24
N PHE A 12 -8.69 -11.98 -3.59
CA PHE A 12 -8.30 -12.39 -2.24
C PHE A 12 -6.90 -13.00 -2.20
N LEU A 13 -6.56 -13.87 -3.16
CA LEU A 13 -5.22 -14.47 -3.25
C LEU A 13 -4.12 -13.41 -3.47
N ILE A 14 -4.38 -12.42 -4.34
CA ILE A 14 -3.46 -11.30 -4.57
C ILE A 14 -3.31 -10.44 -3.32
N GLY A 15 -4.42 -10.09 -2.65
CA GLY A 15 -4.40 -9.29 -1.42
C GLY A 15 -3.64 -9.98 -0.28
N GLY A 16 -3.91 -11.28 -0.07
CA GLY A 16 -3.17 -12.08 0.91
C GLY A 16 -1.68 -12.19 0.59
N GLY A 17 -1.34 -12.39 -0.68
CA GLY A 17 0.06 -12.41 -1.15
C GLY A 17 0.77 -11.07 -0.93
N LEU A 18 0.07 -9.95 -1.16
CA LEU A 18 0.61 -8.61 -0.94
C LEU A 18 0.90 -8.34 0.54
N ILE A 19 0.00 -8.74 1.45
CA ILE A 19 0.22 -8.60 2.89
C ILE A 19 1.42 -9.45 3.33
N LEU A 20 1.50 -10.69 2.89
CA LEU A 20 2.60 -11.58 3.24
C LEU A 20 3.95 -11.02 2.75
N ALA A 21 4.01 -10.57 1.50
CA ALA A 21 5.20 -9.93 0.94
C ALA A 21 5.55 -8.64 1.71
N GLY A 22 4.55 -7.83 2.06
CA GLY A 22 4.72 -6.61 2.86
C GLY A 22 5.29 -6.89 4.25
N LEU A 23 4.78 -7.91 4.95
CA LEU A 23 5.29 -8.32 6.26
C LEU A 23 6.72 -8.85 6.19
N ILE A 24 7.03 -9.68 5.20
CA ILE A 24 8.41 -10.17 4.98
C ILE A 24 9.35 -9.00 4.73
N LEU A 25 8.93 -8.04 3.91
CA LEU A 25 9.70 -6.85 3.59
C LEU A 25 9.90 -5.95 4.82
N GLN A 26 8.86 -5.77 5.64
CA GLN A 26 8.93 -5.01 6.88
C GLN A 26 9.88 -5.64 7.91
N VAL A 27 9.87 -6.97 8.03
CA VAL A 27 10.82 -7.70 8.89
C VAL A 27 12.25 -7.62 8.35
N SER A 28 12.43 -7.66 7.03
CA SER A 28 13.76 -7.67 6.41
C SER A 28 14.47 -6.32 6.46
N ILE A 29 13.74 -5.21 6.29
CA ILE A 29 14.31 -3.85 6.23
C ILE A 29 14.32 -3.18 7.61
N GLY A 30 13.42 -3.57 8.50
CA GLY A 30 13.30 -2.98 9.83
C GLY A 30 12.55 -1.63 9.82
N PRO A 31 12.61 -0.87 10.94
CA PRO A 31 11.82 0.35 11.12
C PRO A 31 12.25 1.47 10.18
N VAL A 32 11.27 2.17 9.61
CA VAL A 32 11.50 3.31 8.72
C VAL A 32 12.15 4.46 9.51
N VAL A 33 13.36 4.84 9.12
CA VAL A 33 14.07 6.00 9.71
C VAL A 33 13.53 7.27 9.08
N TRP A 34 12.55 7.89 9.73
CA TRP A 34 11.88 9.11 9.27
C TRP A 34 12.80 10.33 9.14
N ASN A 35 13.93 10.31 9.84
CA ASN A 35 14.98 11.34 9.75
C ASN A 35 15.55 11.49 8.34
N THR A 36 15.55 10.41 7.54
CA THR A 36 16.09 10.39 6.16
C THR A 36 15.15 11.08 5.17
N PHE A 37 13.87 11.23 5.50
CA PHE A 37 12.86 11.88 4.65
C PHE A 37 12.69 13.38 4.95
N ARG A 38 13.63 14.01 5.66
CA ARG A 38 13.63 15.46 5.86
C ARG A 38 13.83 16.21 4.54
N TRP A 39 13.49 17.50 4.54
CA TRP A 39 13.77 18.38 3.40
C TRP A 39 15.27 18.33 3.05
N PRO A 40 15.67 18.12 1.78
CA PRO A 40 14.88 18.21 0.54
C PRO A 40 14.34 16.86 -0.01
N VAL A 41 14.60 15.74 0.65
CA VAL A 41 14.29 14.39 0.14
C VAL A 41 12.79 14.14 0.01
N ASN A 42 11.98 14.72 0.89
CA ASN A 42 10.51 14.67 0.80
C ASN A 42 9.97 15.16 -0.54
N GLY A 43 10.50 16.26 -1.08
CA GLY A 43 10.05 16.86 -2.34
C GLY A 43 10.35 15.95 -3.54
N ILE A 44 11.53 15.34 -3.55
CA ILE A 44 11.91 14.36 -4.59
C ILE A 44 11.00 13.14 -4.52
N MET A 45 10.76 12.61 -3.31
CA MET A 45 9.87 11.47 -3.11
C MET A 45 8.43 11.78 -3.52
N LEU A 46 7.94 12.98 -3.26
CA LEU A 46 6.63 13.43 -3.76
C LEU A 46 6.60 13.49 -5.29
N ALA A 47 7.62 14.05 -5.93
CA ALA A 47 7.68 14.12 -7.39
C ALA A 47 7.70 12.71 -8.02
N VAL A 48 8.50 11.80 -7.47
CA VAL A 48 8.54 10.39 -7.89
C VAL A 48 7.17 9.73 -7.72
N LEU A 49 6.49 9.97 -6.59
CA LEU A 49 5.14 9.45 -6.36
C LEU A 49 4.16 9.94 -7.43
N PHE A 50 4.16 11.22 -7.77
CA PHE A 50 3.33 11.77 -8.85
C PHE A 50 3.66 11.16 -10.21
N CYS A 51 4.93 10.97 -10.54
CA CYS A 51 5.35 10.30 -11.78
C CYS A 51 4.84 8.86 -11.86
N ILE A 52 4.92 8.11 -10.75
CA ILE A 52 4.42 6.73 -10.68
C ILE A 52 2.91 6.70 -10.88
N ILE A 53 2.17 7.57 -10.19
CA ILE A 53 0.71 7.66 -10.34
C ILE A 53 0.33 8.01 -11.78
N ALA A 54 0.99 8.99 -12.39
CA ALA A 54 0.76 9.38 -13.78
C ALA A 54 1.04 8.21 -14.75
N THR A 55 2.13 7.47 -14.53
CA THR A 55 2.48 6.29 -15.32
C THR A 55 1.42 5.21 -15.20
N ILE A 56 0.96 4.91 -13.98
CA ILE A 56 -0.10 3.93 -13.71
C ILE A 56 -1.42 4.38 -14.35
N PHE A 57 -1.75 5.66 -14.31
CA PHE A 57 -2.97 6.19 -14.91
C PHE A 57 -2.96 6.03 -16.44
N LEU A 58 -1.86 6.42 -17.10
CA LEU A 58 -1.66 6.23 -18.55
C LEU A 58 -1.73 4.74 -18.93
N LEU A 59 -1.12 3.87 -18.12
CA LEU A 59 -1.10 2.43 -18.35
C LEU A 59 -2.47 1.79 -18.10
N SER A 60 -3.21 2.24 -17.08
CA SER A 60 -4.56 1.74 -16.74
C SER A 60 -5.57 1.95 -17.87
N ASN A 61 -5.36 2.95 -18.71
CA ASN A 61 -6.19 3.20 -19.88
C ASN A 61 -5.92 2.19 -21.01
N LYS A 62 -4.79 1.46 -20.96
CA LYS A 62 -4.37 0.47 -21.97
C LYS A 62 -4.50 -0.99 -21.50
N VAL A 63 -4.34 -1.28 -20.21
CA VAL A 63 -4.32 -2.68 -19.69
C VAL A 63 -5.57 -3.01 -18.86
N LYS A 64 -6.37 -3.96 -19.36
CA LYS A 64 -7.57 -4.50 -18.68
C LYS A 64 -7.28 -5.12 -17.30
N SER A 65 -6.04 -5.54 -17.03
CA SER A 65 -5.60 -6.04 -15.71
C SER A 65 -5.52 -4.92 -14.67
N LEU A 66 -5.16 -3.70 -15.07
CA LEU A 66 -5.17 -2.51 -14.19
C LEU A 66 -6.60 -1.97 -13.99
N GLN A 67 -7.44 -2.07 -15.02
CA GLN A 67 -8.87 -1.78 -14.88
C GLN A 67 -9.58 -2.77 -13.92
N PHE A 68 -9.07 -4.00 -13.79
CA PHE A 68 -9.55 -4.97 -12.79
C PHE A 68 -9.21 -4.55 -11.35
N PHE A 69 -8.01 -4.00 -11.11
CA PHE A 69 -7.66 -3.40 -9.81
C PHE A 69 -8.51 -2.17 -9.48
N ALA A 70 -8.90 -1.38 -10.48
CA ALA A 70 -9.82 -0.25 -10.35
C ALA A 70 -11.30 -0.66 -10.30
N SER A 71 -11.62 -1.95 -10.41
CA SER A 71 -13.00 -2.45 -10.46
C SER A 71 -13.50 -2.82 -9.07
N ASN A 72 -14.79 -2.59 -8.79
CA ASN A 72 -15.44 -2.87 -7.51
C ASN A 72 -15.24 -4.31 -6.99
N LYS A 73 -14.92 -5.27 -7.87
CA LYS A 73 -14.64 -6.66 -7.50
C LYS A 73 -13.28 -6.85 -6.80
N ALA A 74 -12.31 -5.96 -7.02
CA ALA A 74 -11.02 -5.93 -6.32
C ALA A 74 -11.03 -5.02 -5.09
N ALA A 75 -11.94 -4.05 -5.03
CA ALA A 75 -12.12 -3.18 -3.86
C ALA A 75 -12.60 -3.96 -2.63
N VAL A 76 -13.50 -4.94 -2.79
CA VAL A 76 -14.02 -5.76 -1.68
C VAL A 76 -12.91 -6.48 -0.90
N PRO A 77 -12.02 -7.30 -1.52
CA PRO A 77 -10.95 -7.95 -0.77
C PRO A 77 -9.98 -6.94 -0.16
N ALA A 78 -9.66 -5.83 -0.86
CA ALA A 78 -8.80 -4.79 -0.31
C ALA A 78 -9.39 -4.15 0.96
N LEU A 79 -10.68 -3.84 0.96
CA LEU A 79 -11.38 -3.30 2.13
C LEU A 79 -11.45 -4.32 3.27
N THR A 80 -11.73 -5.59 2.97
CA THR A 80 -11.72 -6.66 3.99
C THR A 80 -10.36 -6.77 4.67
N TYR A 81 -9.27 -6.75 3.89
CA TYR A 81 -7.92 -6.77 4.42
C TYR A 81 -7.58 -5.51 5.20
N ALA A 82 -7.99 -4.33 4.73
CA ALA A 82 -7.79 -3.08 5.45
C ALA A 82 -8.50 -3.10 6.81
N VAL A 83 -9.76 -3.56 6.89
CA VAL A 83 -10.49 -3.69 8.16
C VAL A 83 -9.77 -4.66 9.10
N MET A 84 -9.34 -5.82 8.60
CA MET A 84 -8.59 -6.79 9.40
C MET A 84 -7.29 -6.18 9.97
N LEU A 85 -6.52 -5.49 9.13
CA LEU A 85 -5.28 -4.83 9.56
C LEU A 85 -5.54 -3.71 10.57
N THR A 86 -6.60 -2.90 10.38
CA THR A 86 -6.99 -1.85 11.32
C THR A 86 -7.36 -2.42 12.69
N ILE A 87 -8.04 -3.56 12.74
CA ILE A 87 -8.34 -4.25 14.02
C ILE A 87 -7.03 -4.68 14.70
N VAL A 88 -6.10 -5.27 13.95
CA VAL A 88 -4.78 -5.65 14.49
C VAL A 88 -4.02 -4.41 15.02
N MET A 89 -4.05 -3.31 14.27
CA MET A 89 -3.46 -2.04 14.70
C MET A 89 -4.15 -1.42 15.93
N GLY A 90 -5.45 -1.62 16.10
CA GLY A 90 -6.20 -1.13 17.27
C GLY A 90 -5.98 -1.98 18.53
N LEU A 91 -5.70 -3.27 18.37
CA LEU A 91 -5.41 -4.19 19.48
C LEU A 91 -3.94 -4.19 19.91
N THR A 92 -3.04 -3.73 19.04
CA THR A 92 -1.61 -3.63 19.36
C THR A 92 -1.34 -2.34 20.14
N ARG A 93 -0.47 -2.43 21.16
CA ARG A 93 -0.12 -1.28 22.01
C ARG A 93 0.55 -0.21 21.15
N GLN A 94 -0.08 0.96 21.07
CA GLN A 94 0.47 2.12 20.37
C GLN A 94 1.46 2.83 21.31
N GLU A 95 2.76 2.72 21.03
CA GLU A 95 3.77 3.49 21.76
C GLU A 95 3.62 4.98 21.40
N GLY A 96 3.33 5.83 22.40
CA GLY A 96 2.83 7.19 22.19
C GLY A 96 3.80 8.19 21.53
N ASN A 97 3.22 9.07 20.71
CA ASN A 97 3.63 10.41 20.24
C ASN A 97 5.07 10.69 19.75
N HIS A 98 6.01 9.76 19.84
CA HIS A 98 7.40 10.00 19.44
C HIS A 98 7.53 10.29 17.94
N TRP A 99 6.72 9.65 17.11
CA TRP A 99 6.78 9.81 15.65
C TRP A 99 6.28 11.17 15.15
N LEU A 100 5.17 11.69 15.69
CA LEU A 100 4.63 13.01 15.34
C LEU A 100 5.63 14.13 15.70
N ASN A 101 6.27 14.04 16.87
CA ASN A 101 7.29 14.98 17.30
C ASN A 101 8.55 14.93 16.40
N ASN A 102 8.92 13.75 15.90
CA ASN A 102 10.04 13.59 14.96
C ASN A 102 9.72 14.04 13.53
N MET A 103 8.43 14.20 13.18
CA MET A 103 7.98 14.73 11.89
C MET A 103 7.79 16.24 11.89
N LEU A 104 7.32 16.81 13.01
CA LEU A 104 7.02 18.24 13.15
C LEU A 104 8.21 19.06 13.66
N SER A 105 9.33 18.41 14.01
CA SER A 105 10.62 19.08 14.19
C SER A 105 11.18 19.43 12.81
N PHE A 106 10.65 20.51 12.25
CA PHE A 106 11.23 21.22 11.12
C PHE A 106 12.45 22.03 11.57
#